data_AF-A0A1D8B003-F1
#
_entry.id   AF-A0A1D8B003-F1
#
_cell.length_a   1.000
_cell.length_b   1.000
_cell.length_c   1.000
_cell.angle_alpha   90.00
_cell.angle_beta   90.00
_cell.angle_gamma   90.00
#
_symmetry.space_group_name_H-M   'P 1'
#
loop_
_entity.id
_entity.type
_entity.pdbx_description
1 polymer ?
#
loop_
_entity_poly.entity_id
_entity_poly.type
_entity_poly.pdbx_seq_one_letter_code
_entity_poly.pdbx_strand_id
1 'polypeptide(L)'
;MHRALPIRFPALAIALLAAAGCATPGPNHLYTISSAHSGVIRDTGPAETVEVPSFITADEVLTGLAYDPYTDHLFLRLAPGNRIRVIDRPDRSIKREFTIPELASMGGGDLAVRPRDGHLFFTCPVENFVIETDRFGKFIRRLELEGSNGWTLAIAYDPVRNRLLLATSGAYAALRIHDLDGKLLRTADFPFRRTTSLAYDADKRELHAAVLGEPGVVVLDEQGQLLRKAPAGDPFDFIDLGQRSFVRVF
;
A
#
# COMPACT_ATOMS: atom_id res chain seq x y z
N MET A 1 -38.84 67.41 -11.07
CA MET A 1 -39.41 66.06 -11.29
C MET A 1 -38.27 65.07 -11.41
N HIS A 2 -38.20 64.14 -10.47
CA HIS A 2 -37.19 63.09 -10.32
C HIS A 2 -37.05 62.19 -11.55
N ARG A 3 -35.81 61.78 -11.88
CA ARG A 3 -35.51 60.41 -12.34
C ARG A 3 -34.03 60.06 -12.11
N ALA A 4 -33.85 58.81 -11.68
CA ALA A 4 -32.73 58.28 -10.92
C ALA A 4 -31.45 58.02 -11.72
N LEU A 5 -30.30 58.14 -11.05
CA LEU A 5 -29.03 57.56 -11.50
C LEU A 5 -29.05 56.02 -11.32
N PRO A 6 -28.52 55.23 -12.27
CA PRO A 6 -28.26 53.83 -12.04
C PRO A 6 -26.97 53.65 -11.23
N ILE A 7 -27.13 53.11 -10.01
CA ILE A 7 -26.05 52.54 -9.20
C ILE A 7 -25.58 51.28 -9.91
N ARG A 8 -24.32 51.25 -10.36
CA ARG A 8 -23.64 50.01 -10.79
C ARG A 8 -22.68 49.59 -9.69
N PHE A 9 -23.00 48.45 -9.07
CA PHE A 9 -22.16 47.75 -8.12
C PHE A 9 -20.80 47.40 -8.74
N PRO A 10 -19.67 47.59 -8.05
CA PRO A 10 -18.43 46.98 -8.48
C PRO A 10 -18.50 45.48 -8.20
N ALA A 11 -18.33 44.67 -9.24
CA ALA A 11 -18.11 43.23 -9.10
C ALA A 11 -16.75 43.02 -8.41
N LEU A 12 -16.79 42.85 -7.09
CA LEU A 12 -15.66 42.39 -6.30
C LEU A 12 -15.47 40.89 -6.57
N ALA A 13 -14.72 40.57 -7.63
CA ALA A 13 -14.24 39.21 -7.85
C ALA A 13 -13.13 38.92 -6.83
N ILE A 14 -13.52 38.46 -5.64
CA ILE A 14 -12.61 37.84 -4.68
C ILE A 14 -12.16 36.52 -5.30
N ALA A 15 -11.00 36.53 -5.96
CA ALA A 15 -10.27 35.33 -6.30
C ALA A 15 -9.70 34.74 -5.01
N LEU A 16 -10.53 34.01 -4.26
CA LEU A 16 -10.08 33.03 -3.29
C LEU A 16 -9.48 31.85 -4.08
N LEU A 17 -8.25 32.02 -4.55
CA LEU A 17 -7.35 30.91 -4.84
C LEU A 17 -7.07 30.24 -3.50
N ALA A 18 -7.95 29.31 -3.13
CA ALA A 18 -7.69 28.35 -2.09
C ALA A 18 -6.33 27.71 -2.40
N ALA A 19 -5.45 27.77 -1.41
CA ALA A 19 -4.17 27.09 -1.39
C ALA A 19 -4.39 25.58 -1.51
N ALA A 20 -4.63 25.10 -2.74
CA ALA A 20 -4.44 23.72 -3.10
C ALA A 20 -2.93 23.53 -3.22
N GLY A 21 -2.29 23.20 -2.10
CA GLY A 21 -0.90 22.78 -2.10
C GLY A 21 -0.74 21.64 -3.09
N CYS A 22 -0.12 21.90 -4.24
CA CYS A 22 0.25 20.86 -5.17
C CYS A 22 1.40 20.10 -4.51
N ALA A 23 1.10 18.94 -3.92
CA ALA A 23 2.12 18.00 -3.51
C ALA A 23 2.91 17.62 -4.77
N THR A 24 4.12 18.14 -4.92
CA THR A 24 5.04 17.65 -5.95
C THR A 24 5.49 16.27 -5.52
N PRO A 25 5.29 15.23 -6.34
CA PRO A 25 5.72 13.89 -5.98
C PRO A 25 7.23 13.87 -5.71
N GLY A 26 7.60 13.37 -4.52
CA GLY A 26 8.99 13.19 -4.13
C GLY A 26 9.57 11.88 -4.66
N PRO A 27 10.82 11.55 -4.30
CA PRO A 27 11.41 10.28 -4.70
C PRO A 27 10.62 9.09 -4.13
N ASN A 28 10.71 7.93 -4.79
CA ASN A 28 10.25 6.67 -4.23
C ASN A 28 11.11 6.27 -3.04
N HIS A 29 10.42 5.88 -1.97
CA HIS A 29 11.00 5.30 -0.78
C HIS A 29 10.57 3.84 -0.67
N LEU A 30 11.49 3.02 -0.16
CA LEU A 30 11.32 1.61 0.13
C LEU A 30 11.08 1.44 1.63
N TYR A 31 9.92 0.90 1.97
CA TYR A 31 9.56 0.60 3.36
C TYR A 31 9.76 -0.88 3.62
N THR A 32 10.62 -1.25 4.56
CA THR A 32 10.85 -2.67 4.92
C THR A 32 10.77 -2.91 6.42
N ILE A 33 10.32 -4.11 6.79
CA ILE A 33 10.29 -4.56 8.18
C ILE A 33 10.43 -6.08 8.26
N SER A 34 11.15 -6.52 9.28
CA SER A 34 11.32 -7.94 9.61
C SER A 34 10.34 -8.34 10.70
N SER A 35 9.72 -9.51 10.57
CA SER A 35 9.01 -10.16 11.68
C SER A 35 9.95 -10.54 12.83
N ALA A 36 11.23 -10.81 12.56
CA ALA A 36 12.24 -11.12 13.57
C ALA A 36 12.76 -9.88 14.31
N HIS A 37 12.75 -8.70 13.66
CA HIS A 37 13.16 -7.42 14.23
C HIS A 37 12.03 -6.40 14.07
N SER A 38 10.88 -6.73 14.63
CA SER A 38 9.63 -6.02 14.38
C SER A 38 9.57 -4.64 15.01
N GLY A 39 10.58 -4.15 15.75
CA GLY A 39 10.52 -2.87 16.46
C GLY A 39 10.64 -1.61 15.59
N VAL A 40 11.17 -1.74 14.37
CA VAL A 40 11.39 -0.61 13.45
C VAL A 40 10.99 -0.96 12.02
N ILE A 41 10.44 0.03 11.33
CA ILE A 41 10.23 0.06 9.88
C ILE A 41 11.35 0.91 9.30
N ARG A 42 12.07 0.38 8.30
CA ARG A 42 13.08 1.12 7.57
C ARG A 42 12.45 1.86 6.41
N ASP A 43 12.68 3.16 6.38
CA ASP A 43 12.30 4.09 5.32
C ASP A 43 13.57 4.42 4.52
N THR A 44 13.82 3.67 3.43
CA THR A 44 15.00 3.81 2.58
C THR A 44 14.69 4.66 1.35
N GLY A 45 15.16 5.90 1.36
CA GLY A 45 15.10 6.80 0.21
C GLY A 45 16.42 6.87 -0.56
N PRO A 46 16.51 7.73 -1.59
CA PRO A 46 17.74 7.88 -2.39
C PRO A 46 18.92 8.47 -1.62
N ALA A 47 18.66 9.28 -0.59
CA ALA A 47 19.69 10.02 0.15
C ALA A 47 20.05 9.37 1.49
N GLU A 48 19.08 8.75 2.16
CA GLU A 48 19.25 8.22 3.50
C GLU A 48 18.25 7.08 3.80
N THR A 49 18.59 6.29 4.81
CA THR A 49 17.67 5.36 5.46
C THR A 49 17.32 5.92 6.83
N VAL A 50 16.03 6.01 7.13
CA VAL A 50 15.50 6.45 8.42
C VAL A 50 14.75 5.30 9.08
N GLU A 51 14.87 5.18 10.40
CA GLU A 51 14.09 4.22 11.17
C GLU A 51 12.83 4.89 11.73
N VAL A 52 11.68 4.26 11.48
CA VAL A 52 10.37 4.65 11.98
C VAL A 52 9.92 3.59 12.99
N PRO A 53 9.53 3.95 14.22
CA PRO A 53 9.03 2.96 15.17
C PRO A 53 7.80 2.24 14.62
N SER A 54 7.78 0.91 14.68
CA SER A 54 6.64 0.09 14.24
C SER A 54 5.54 -0.02 15.31
N PHE A 55 5.90 0.23 16.57
CA PHE A 55 5.09 -0.02 17.76
C PHE A 55 4.58 -1.46 17.91
N ILE A 56 5.19 -2.44 17.23
CA ILE A 56 4.83 -3.85 17.37
C ILE A 56 5.28 -4.36 18.74
N THR A 57 4.37 -4.96 19.49
CA THR A 57 4.63 -5.55 20.81
C THR A 57 5.06 -7.01 20.70
N ALA A 58 5.57 -7.58 21.80
CA ALA A 58 6.14 -8.93 21.81
C ALA A 58 5.11 -10.06 21.53
N ASP A 59 3.82 -9.79 21.70
CA ASP A 59 2.71 -10.71 21.44
C ASP A 59 2.07 -10.52 20.06
N GLU A 60 2.62 -9.61 19.24
CA GLU A 60 2.11 -9.28 17.92
C GLU A 60 3.03 -9.81 16.82
N VAL A 61 2.42 -10.25 15.72
CA VAL A 61 3.11 -10.66 14.50
C VAL A 61 2.61 -9.82 13.35
N LEU A 62 3.54 -9.22 12.59
CA LEU A 62 3.19 -8.53 11.36
C LEU A 62 2.79 -9.54 10.28
N THR A 63 1.70 -9.23 9.58
CA THR A 63 1.17 -10.05 8.48
C THR A 63 0.97 -9.27 7.18
N GLY A 64 1.13 -7.95 7.20
CA GLY A 64 1.09 -7.10 6.02
C GLY A 64 1.52 -5.67 6.30
N LEU A 65 2.04 -4.99 5.27
CA LEU A 65 2.50 -3.60 5.33
C LEU A 65 1.97 -2.82 4.10
N ALA A 66 1.45 -1.62 4.30
CA ALA A 66 1.18 -0.68 3.22
C ALA A 66 1.54 0.77 3.60
N TYR A 67 1.94 1.58 2.63
CA TYR A 67 2.25 2.99 2.76
C TYR A 67 1.32 3.84 1.89
N ASP A 68 0.65 4.81 2.51
CA ASP A 68 -0.17 5.79 1.80
C ASP A 68 0.63 7.08 1.57
N PRO A 69 1.12 7.35 0.34
CA PRO A 69 1.90 8.54 0.04
C PRO A 69 1.10 9.85 0.14
N TYR A 70 -0.24 9.78 0.14
CA TYR A 70 -1.07 10.98 0.23
C TYR A 70 -1.21 11.47 1.68
N THR A 71 -1.24 10.54 2.64
CA THR A 71 -1.36 10.87 4.07
C THR A 71 -0.08 10.68 4.87
N ASP A 72 0.98 10.15 4.25
CA ASP A 72 2.24 9.79 4.88
C ASP A 72 2.03 8.85 6.08
N HIS A 73 1.09 7.91 5.92
CA HIS A 73 0.74 6.91 6.92
C HIS A 73 1.23 5.52 6.50
N LEU A 74 1.68 4.74 7.48
CA LEU A 74 1.95 3.31 7.33
C LEU A 74 0.80 2.52 7.95
N PHE A 75 0.30 1.52 7.25
CA PHE A 75 -0.72 0.58 7.73
C PHE A 75 -0.04 -0.77 7.98
N LEU A 76 -0.17 -1.26 9.22
CA LEU A 76 0.31 -2.57 9.64
C LEU A 76 -0.88 -3.46 9.91
N ARG A 77 -0.89 -4.66 9.32
CA ARG A 77 -1.86 -5.70 9.67
C ARG A 77 -1.23 -6.69 10.64
N LEU A 78 -1.82 -6.81 11.81
CA LEU A 78 -1.24 -7.54 12.94
C LEU A 78 -2.07 -8.77 13.30
N ALA A 79 -1.37 -9.86 13.60
CA ALA A 79 -1.90 -11.01 14.30
C ALA A 79 -1.48 -10.97 15.78
N PRO A 80 -2.31 -11.47 16.71
CA PRO A 80 -3.65 -12.04 16.48
C PRO A 80 -4.72 -10.97 16.16
N GLY A 81 -5.83 -11.42 15.58
CA GLY A 81 -7.06 -10.61 15.47
C GLY A 81 -7.21 -9.72 14.24
N ASN A 82 -6.27 -9.74 13.29
CA ASN A 82 -6.28 -8.88 12.10
C ASN A 82 -6.48 -7.39 12.45
N ARG A 83 -5.83 -6.95 13.54
CA ARG A 83 -5.84 -5.55 13.96
C ARG A 83 -5.04 -4.73 12.96
N ILE A 84 -5.58 -3.58 12.56
CA ILE A 84 -4.89 -2.63 11.72
C ILE A 84 -4.37 -1.51 12.60
N ARG A 85 -3.05 -1.32 12.60
CA ARG A 85 -2.38 -0.19 13.24
C ARG A 85 -1.95 0.80 12.16
N VAL A 86 -2.30 2.07 12.34
CA VAL A 86 -1.88 3.15 11.44
C VAL A 86 -0.85 4.00 12.15
N ILE A 87 0.32 4.15 11.55
CA ILE A 87 1.41 4.98 12.07
C ILE A 87 1.44 6.28 11.28
N ASP A 88 1.44 7.39 12.00
CA ASP A 88 1.76 8.71 11.46
C ASP A 88 3.27 8.81 11.31
N ARG A 89 3.79 8.68 10.09
CA ARG A 89 5.24 8.63 9.85
C ARG A 89 5.92 9.96 10.21
N PRO A 90 5.37 11.16 9.87
CA PRO A 90 5.91 12.43 10.33
C PRO A 90 6.00 12.56 11.85
N ASP A 91 4.91 12.25 12.56
CA ASP A 91 4.83 12.39 14.02
C ASP A 91 5.50 11.23 14.76
N ARG A 92 5.81 10.13 14.04
CA ARG A 92 6.34 8.88 14.59
C ARG A 92 5.47 8.38 15.75
N SER A 93 4.16 8.34 15.53
CA SER A 93 3.18 7.98 16.55
C SER A 93 2.11 7.05 15.99
N ILE A 94 1.42 6.33 16.87
CA ILE A 94 0.23 5.57 16.49
C ILE A 94 -0.90 6.57 16.26
N LYS A 95 -1.39 6.66 15.01
CA LYS A 95 -2.50 7.53 14.65
C LYS A 95 -3.83 6.95 15.12
N ARG A 96 -4.02 5.65 14.90
CA ARG A 96 -5.23 4.90 15.25
C ARG A 96 -4.99 3.41 15.15
N GLU A 97 -5.89 2.67 15.78
CA GLU A 97 -6.03 1.23 15.61
C GLU A 97 -7.50 0.87 15.40
N PHE A 98 -7.76 -0.17 14.62
CA PHE A 98 -9.10 -0.69 14.40
C PHE A 98 -9.07 -2.17 14.01
N THR A 99 -10.21 -2.84 14.07
CA THR A 99 -10.42 -4.19 13.55
C THR A 99 -11.45 -4.16 12.43
N ILE A 100 -11.39 -5.18 11.57
CA ILE A 100 -12.34 -5.36 10.47
C ILE A 100 -13.06 -6.69 10.74
N PRO A 101 -14.36 -6.68 11.10
CA PRO A 101 -15.10 -7.90 11.42
C PRO A 101 -15.01 -8.98 10.34
N GLU A 102 -15.00 -8.59 9.08
CA GLU A 102 -14.92 -9.47 7.91
C GLU A 102 -13.56 -10.18 7.79
N LEU A 103 -12.53 -9.72 8.51
CA LEU A 103 -11.22 -10.36 8.59
C LEU A 103 -11.05 -11.24 9.84
N ALA A 104 -11.99 -11.23 10.80
CA ALA A 104 -11.78 -11.82 12.13
C ALA A 104 -11.42 -13.32 12.10
N SER A 105 -11.97 -14.07 11.14
CA SER A 105 -11.71 -15.51 10.96
C SER A 105 -10.63 -15.83 9.91
N MET A 106 -10.00 -14.81 9.33
CA MET A 106 -9.05 -14.97 8.23
C MET A 106 -7.61 -15.12 8.75
N GLY A 107 -6.82 -16.02 8.14
CA GLY A 107 -5.47 -16.39 8.58
C GLY A 107 -4.35 -15.35 8.35
N GLY A 108 -4.64 -14.06 8.44
CA GLY A 108 -3.70 -12.97 8.12
C GLY A 108 -3.65 -12.66 6.63
N GLY A 109 -2.48 -12.20 6.14
CA GLY A 109 -2.20 -11.87 4.74
C GLY A 109 -1.83 -10.41 4.52
N ASP A 110 -1.16 -10.11 3.41
CA ASP A 110 -0.72 -8.74 3.11
C ASP A 110 -1.90 -7.79 2.79
N LEU A 111 -1.60 -6.49 2.73
CA LEU A 111 -2.55 -5.43 2.36
C LEU A 111 -1.90 -4.41 1.41
N ALA A 112 -2.73 -3.74 0.60
CA ALA A 112 -2.33 -2.62 -0.24
C ALA A 112 -3.27 -1.43 -0.05
N VAL A 113 -2.78 -0.22 -0.34
CA VAL A 113 -3.58 1.01 -0.29
C VAL A 113 -3.74 1.61 -1.69
N ARG A 114 -4.93 2.17 -1.94
CA ARG A 114 -5.19 3.05 -3.08
C ARG A 114 -5.06 4.50 -2.63
N PRO A 115 -3.98 5.22 -3.00
CA PRO A 115 -3.67 6.52 -2.38
C PRO A 115 -4.73 7.61 -2.60
N ARG A 116 -5.44 7.59 -3.73
CA ARG A 116 -6.40 8.66 -4.10
C ARG A 116 -7.55 8.85 -3.12
N ASP A 117 -7.96 7.78 -2.44
CA ASP A 117 -9.12 7.77 -1.52
C ASP A 117 -8.86 6.94 -0.25
N GLY A 118 -7.67 6.35 -0.12
CA GLY A 118 -7.26 5.58 1.05
C GLY A 118 -7.98 4.25 1.20
N HIS A 119 -8.60 3.72 0.13
CA HIS A 119 -9.16 2.38 0.20
C HIS A 119 -8.05 1.36 0.46
N LEU A 120 -8.36 0.38 1.31
CA LEU A 120 -7.45 -0.69 1.68
C LEU A 120 -7.94 -2.00 1.06
N PHE A 121 -7.01 -2.80 0.54
CA PHE A 121 -7.27 -4.12 -0.02
C PHE A 121 -6.51 -5.16 0.78
N PHE A 122 -7.24 -6.12 1.35
CA PHE A 122 -6.66 -7.16 2.19
C PHE A 122 -6.71 -8.49 1.47
N THR A 123 -5.56 -9.16 1.40
CA THR A 123 -5.55 -10.56 0.98
C THR A 123 -6.17 -11.45 2.06
N CYS A 124 -6.86 -12.48 1.61
CA CYS A 124 -7.38 -13.55 2.46
C CYS A 124 -6.72 -14.85 1.97
N PRO A 125 -5.58 -15.28 2.55
CA PRO A 125 -4.69 -16.30 1.99
C PRO A 125 -5.33 -17.61 1.51
N VAL A 126 -6.36 -18.10 2.19
CA VAL A 126 -7.02 -19.37 1.84
C VAL A 126 -8.28 -19.18 1.00
N GLU A 127 -8.58 -17.94 0.65
CA GLU A 127 -9.80 -17.53 -0.01
C GLU A 127 -9.52 -16.96 -1.41
N ASN A 128 -10.55 -16.96 -2.25
CA ASN A 128 -10.47 -16.48 -3.64
C ASN A 128 -10.98 -15.04 -3.80
N PHE A 129 -10.82 -14.21 -2.78
CA PHE A 129 -11.26 -12.82 -2.79
C PHE A 129 -10.29 -11.92 -2.03
N VAL A 130 -10.43 -10.62 -2.26
CA VAL A 130 -9.90 -9.58 -1.37
C VAL A 130 -11.04 -8.84 -0.70
N ILE A 131 -10.77 -8.35 0.51
CA ILE A 131 -11.68 -7.42 1.19
C ILE A 131 -11.25 -6.00 0.87
N GLU A 132 -12.20 -5.17 0.46
CA GLU A 132 -12.01 -3.73 0.30
C GLU A 132 -12.68 -3.00 1.47
N THR A 133 -11.93 -2.10 2.11
CA THR A 133 -12.45 -1.17 3.13
C THR A 133 -12.09 0.26 2.78
N ASP A 134 -12.74 1.23 3.43
CA ASP A 134 -12.15 2.57 3.53
C ASP A 134 -10.94 2.58 4.48
N ARG A 135 -10.25 3.72 4.57
CA ARG A 135 -9.07 3.90 5.45
C ARG A 135 -9.35 3.77 6.95
N PHE A 136 -10.62 3.70 7.35
CA PHE A 136 -11.05 3.57 8.74
C PHE A 136 -11.54 2.16 9.05
N GLY A 137 -11.40 1.22 8.11
CA GLY A 137 -11.81 -0.17 8.28
C GLY A 137 -13.30 -0.40 8.04
N LYS A 138 -14.05 0.57 7.52
CA LYS A 138 -15.43 0.34 7.13
C LYS A 138 -15.44 -0.56 5.90
N PHE A 139 -16.05 -1.73 6.03
CA PHE A 139 -16.26 -2.64 4.92
C PHE A 139 -16.98 -1.98 3.75
N ILE A 140 -16.45 -2.17 2.55
CA ILE A 140 -17.04 -1.68 1.31
C ILE A 140 -17.59 -2.87 0.52
N ARG A 141 -16.75 -3.85 0.24
CA ARG A 141 -17.15 -5.07 -0.47
C ARG A 141 -16.12 -6.17 -0.35
N ARG A 142 -16.57 -7.37 -0.75
CA ARG A 142 -15.74 -8.51 -1.12
C ARG A 142 -15.57 -8.49 -2.65
N LEU A 143 -14.33 -8.54 -3.11
CA LEU A 143 -13.97 -8.56 -4.52
C LEU A 143 -13.50 -9.97 -4.87
N GLU A 144 -14.37 -10.73 -5.56
CA GLU A 144 -14.06 -12.09 -6.01
C GLU A 144 -12.99 -12.06 -7.11
N LEU A 145 -11.95 -12.88 -6.99
CA LEU A 145 -10.84 -12.91 -7.93
C LEU A 145 -11.06 -14.03 -8.95
N GLU A 146 -11.24 -13.66 -10.22
CA GLU A 146 -11.29 -14.62 -11.32
C GLU A 146 -9.97 -15.40 -11.45
N GLY A 147 -10.07 -16.70 -11.73
CA GLY A 147 -8.91 -17.56 -11.95
C GLY A 147 -7.97 -17.68 -10.74
N SER A 148 -8.49 -17.40 -9.54
CA SER A 148 -7.76 -17.57 -8.29
C SER A 148 -7.64 -19.05 -7.93
N ASN A 149 -6.42 -19.57 -8.05
CA ASN A 149 -6.02 -20.89 -7.60
C ASN A 149 -4.78 -20.73 -6.70
N GLY A 150 -4.77 -21.31 -5.51
CA GLY A 150 -3.65 -21.26 -4.57
C GLY A 150 -3.76 -20.16 -3.52
N TRP A 151 -2.75 -20.05 -2.65
CA TRP A 151 -2.77 -19.08 -1.56
C TRP A 151 -2.31 -17.71 -2.00
N THR A 152 -3.15 -16.70 -1.82
CA THR A 152 -2.84 -15.31 -2.15
C THR A 152 -2.24 -14.63 -0.94
N LEU A 153 -0.91 -14.56 -0.87
CA LEU A 153 -0.22 -14.05 0.32
C LEU A 153 0.14 -12.57 0.22
N ALA A 154 0.40 -12.08 -0.99
CA ALA A 154 0.97 -10.77 -1.21
C ALA A 154 0.21 -9.98 -2.28
N ILE A 155 0.08 -8.67 -2.07
CA ILE A 155 -0.70 -7.78 -2.91
C ILE A 155 -0.01 -6.43 -3.05
N ALA A 156 -0.08 -5.84 -4.24
CA ALA A 156 0.29 -4.46 -4.49
C ALA A 156 -0.81 -3.78 -5.33
N TYR A 157 -0.80 -2.45 -5.35
CA TYR A 157 -1.74 -1.65 -6.14
C TYR A 157 -1.00 -0.80 -7.18
N ASP A 158 -1.49 -0.82 -8.43
CA ASP A 158 -1.06 0.10 -9.49
C ASP A 158 -1.97 1.34 -9.48
N PRO A 159 -1.53 2.49 -8.93
CA PRO A 159 -2.33 3.71 -8.89
C PRO A 159 -2.53 4.36 -10.26
N VAL A 160 -1.68 4.08 -11.25
CA VAL A 160 -1.77 4.67 -12.59
C VAL A 160 -2.84 3.94 -13.41
N ARG A 161 -2.91 2.61 -13.31
CA ARG A 161 -3.86 1.80 -14.09
C ARG A 161 -5.06 1.29 -13.31
N ASN A 162 -5.11 1.56 -12.01
CA ASN A 162 -6.19 1.19 -11.11
C ASN A 162 -6.42 -0.34 -11.07
N ARG A 163 -5.38 -1.09 -10.72
CA ARG A 163 -5.35 -2.56 -10.74
C ARG A 163 -4.67 -3.12 -9.50
N LEU A 164 -5.01 -4.35 -9.16
CA LEU A 164 -4.34 -5.12 -8.12
C LEU A 164 -3.36 -6.10 -8.76
N LEU A 165 -2.17 -6.21 -8.17
CA LEU A 165 -1.17 -7.22 -8.50
C LEU A 165 -1.09 -8.18 -7.31
N LEU A 166 -1.28 -9.47 -7.56
CA LEU A 166 -1.31 -10.49 -6.52
C LEU A 166 -0.28 -11.58 -6.85
N ALA A 167 0.53 -11.95 -5.86
CA ALA A 167 1.38 -13.14 -5.96
C ALA A 167 0.74 -14.29 -5.21
N THR A 168 0.50 -15.38 -5.92
CA THR A 168 0.14 -16.65 -5.31
C THR A 168 1.38 -17.44 -4.94
N SER A 169 1.25 -18.24 -3.88
CA SER A 169 2.32 -19.09 -3.35
C SER A 169 2.01 -20.58 -3.49
N GLY A 170 3.02 -21.43 -3.27
CA GLY A 170 2.89 -22.88 -3.32
C GLY A 170 3.03 -23.49 -4.72
N ALA A 171 2.26 -24.54 -5.01
CA ALA A 171 2.33 -25.27 -6.29
C ALA A 171 1.94 -24.39 -7.50
N TYR A 172 1.02 -23.45 -7.27
CA TYR A 172 0.44 -22.54 -8.27
C TYR A 172 1.00 -21.11 -8.16
N ALA A 173 2.30 -21.00 -7.87
CA ALA A 173 2.93 -19.68 -7.77
C ALA A 173 2.84 -18.94 -9.11
N ALA A 174 2.22 -17.77 -9.08
CA ALA A 174 1.97 -16.95 -10.26
C ALA A 174 1.82 -15.49 -9.85
N LEU A 175 2.10 -14.59 -10.78
CA LEU A 175 1.74 -13.19 -10.68
C LEU A 175 0.43 -13.01 -11.44
N ARG A 176 -0.61 -12.54 -10.75
CA ARG A 176 -1.91 -12.25 -11.33
C ARG A 176 -2.21 -10.77 -11.22
N ILE A 177 -2.80 -10.21 -12.26
CA ILE A 177 -3.21 -8.81 -12.31
C ILE A 177 -4.71 -8.77 -12.54
N HIS A 178 -5.42 -8.09 -11.65
CA HIS A 178 -6.86 -7.94 -11.69
C HIS A 178 -7.25 -6.47 -11.79
N ASP A 179 -8.38 -6.19 -12.42
CA ASP A 179 -9.02 -4.89 -12.22
C ASP A 179 -9.73 -4.83 -10.85
N LEU A 180 -10.34 -3.68 -10.55
CA LEU A 180 -11.06 -3.50 -9.30
C LEU A 180 -12.44 -4.17 -9.28
N ASP A 181 -12.87 -4.85 -10.34
CA ASP A 181 -14.07 -5.67 -10.32
C ASP A 181 -13.71 -7.16 -10.16
N GLY A 182 -12.42 -7.48 -10.02
CA GLY A 182 -11.93 -8.84 -9.82
C GLY A 182 -11.77 -9.64 -11.08
N LYS A 183 -11.88 -9.00 -12.25
CA LYS A 183 -11.62 -9.63 -13.53
C LYS A 183 -10.12 -9.85 -13.70
N LEU A 184 -9.75 -11.06 -14.12
CA LEU A 184 -8.36 -11.38 -14.41
C LEU A 184 -7.94 -10.71 -15.72
N LEU A 185 -6.98 -9.80 -15.63
CA LEU A 185 -6.41 -9.11 -16.79
C LEU A 185 -5.19 -9.84 -17.34
N ARG A 186 -4.39 -10.44 -16.46
CA ARG A 186 -3.16 -11.13 -16.84
C ARG A 186 -2.69 -12.13 -15.80
N THR A 187 -2.07 -13.19 -16.28
CA THR A 187 -1.26 -14.13 -15.49
C THR A 187 0.16 -14.15 -16.07
N ALA A 188 1.15 -14.20 -15.19
CA ALA A 188 2.55 -14.35 -15.52
C ALA A 188 3.20 -15.41 -14.61
N ASP A 189 4.21 -16.09 -15.14
CA ASP A 189 5.02 -17.00 -14.35
C ASP A 189 5.72 -16.23 -13.23
N PHE A 190 5.74 -16.82 -12.04
CA PHE A 190 6.36 -16.21 -10.88
C PHE A 190 7.23 -17.25 -10.17
N PRO A 191 8.56 -17.16 -10.30
CA PRO A 191 9.44 -18.25 -9.90
C PRO A 191 9.59 -18.38 -8.37
N PHE A 192 8.99 -17.45 -7.60
CA PHE A 192 9.16 -17.35 -6.15
C PHE A 192 7.97 -17.92 -5.38
N ARG A 193 8.12 -19.17 -4.91
CA ARG A 193 7.05 -19.92 -4.22
C ARG A 193 6.74 -19.47 -2.79
N ARG A 194 7.56 -18.58 -2.22
CA ARG A 194 7.50 -18.12 -0.82
C ARG A 194 7.58 -16.60 -0.74
N THR A 195 6.68 -15.93 -1.45
CA THR A 195 6.60 -14.48 -1.45
C THR A 195 5.66 -14.04 -0.34
N THR A 196 6.13 -13.15 0.53
CA THR A 196 5.42 -12.71 1.72
C THR A 196 4.76 -11.35 1.54
N SER A 197 5.33 -10.50 0.68
CA SER A 197 4.81 -9.15 0.44
C SER A 197 5.24 -8.60 -0.92
N LEU A 198 4.43 -7.70 -1.47
CA LEU A 198 4.66 -7.06 -2.77
C LEU A 198 4.51 -5.54 -2.66
N ALA A 199 5.31 -4.85 -3.45
CA ALA A 199 5.20 -3.43 -3.71
C ALA A 199 5.30 -3.16 -5.21
N TYR A 200 4.73 -2.06 -5.70
CA TYR A 200 4.74 -1.75 -7.13
C TYR A 200 5.17 -0.30 -7.38
N ASP A 201 6.25 -0.13 -8.16
CA ASP A 201 6.69 1.16 -8.68
C ASP A 201 5.97 1.41 -10.00
N ALA A 202 4.89 2.21 -9.97
CA ALA A 202 4.06 2.45 -11.15
C ALA A 202 4.74 3.29 -12.24
N ASP A 203 5.70 4.13 -11.86
CA ASP A 203 6.46 4.95 -12.80
C ASP A 203 7.40 4.09 -13.63
N LYS A 204 8.09 3.13 -12.97
CA LYS A 204 9.01 2.20 -13.62
C LYS A 204 8.33 0.93 -14.14
N ARG A 205 7.10 0.66 -13.68
CA ARG A 205 6.36 -0.58 -13.90
C ARG A 205 7.10 -1.81 -13.38
N GLU A 206 7.66 -1.68 -12.19
CA GLU A 206 8.46 -2.72 -11.54
C GLU A 206 7.72 -3.27 -10.32
N LEU A 207 7.68 -4.59 -10.21
CA LEU A 207 7.22 -5.31 -9.04
C LEU A 207 8.40 -5.55 -8.10
N HIS A 208 8.25 -5.19 -6.83
CA HIS A 208 9.23 -5.44 -5.80
C HIS A 208 8.66 -6.46 -4.82
N ALA A 209 9.38 -7.55 -4.59
CA ALA A 209 8.90 -8.67 -3.78
C ALA A 209 9.84 -8.95 -2.61
N ALA A 210 9.25 -9.13 -1.43
CA ALA A 210 9.89 -9.78 -0.30
C ALA A 210 9.74 -11.30 -0.48
N VAL A 211 10.87 -12.00 -0.65
CA VAL A 211 10.89 -13.45 -0.87
C VAL A 211 11.66 -14.12 0.25
N LEU A 212 11.01 -15.04 0.95
CA LEU A 212 11.61 -15.71 2.09
C LEU A 212 12.85 -16.52 1.67
N GLY A 213 13.99 -16.22 2.30
CA GLY A 213 15.27 -16.87 2.05
C GLY A 213 16.10 -16.24 0.92
N GLU A 214 15.58 -15.22 0.23
CA GLU A 214 16.34 -14.45 -0.75
C GLU A 214 16.99 -13.23 -0.07
N PRO A 215 18.27 -12.92 -0.35
CA PRO A 215 18.89 -11.71 0.13
C PRO A 215 18.36 -10.49 -0.65
N GLY A 216 17.78 -9.53 0.06
CA GLY A 216 17.34 -8.25 -0.52
C GLY A 216 15.97 -8.30 -1.20
N VAL A 217 15.64 -7.24 -1.94
CA VAL A 217 14.40 -7.12 -2.71
C VAL A 217 14.57 -7.76 -4.07
N VAL A 218 13.66 -8.67 -4.42
CA VAL A 218 13.55 -9.19 -5.78
C VAL A 218 12.75 -8.18 -6.60
N VAL A 219 13.32 -7.69 -7.70
CA VAL A 219 12.65 -6.76 -8.62
C VAL A 219 12.35 -7.46 -9.92
N LEU A 220 11.07 -7.45 -10.31
CA LEU A 220 10.57 -8.10 -11.52
C LEU A 220 9.88 -7.09 -12.41
N ASP A 221 9.81 -7.40 -13.70
CA ASP A 221 8.88 -6.72 -14.58
C ASP A 221 7.46 -7.25 -14.37
N GLU A 222 6.55 -6.61 -15.09
CA GLU A 222 5.16 -6.95 -15.09
C GLU A 222 4.89 -8.35 -15.65
N GLN A 223 5.81 -8.95 -16.42
CA GLN A 223 5.77 -10.31 -16.97
C GLN A 223 6.35 -11.35 -16.00
N GLY A 224 6.68 -10.96 -14.78
CA GLY A 224 7.25 -11.84 -13.76
C GLY A 224 8.71 -12.23 -14.04
N GLN A 225 9.37 -11.55 -14.98
CA GLN A 225 10.78 -11.77 -15.26
C GLN A 225 11.64 -11.00 -14.27
N LEU A 226 12.67 -11.67 -13.74
CA LEU A 226 13.61 -11.03 -12.83
C LEU A 226 14.39 -9.94 -13.57
N LEU A 227 14.28 -8.69 -13.11
CA LEU A 227 15.07 -7.58 -13.59
C LEU A 227 16.38 -7.46 -12.80
N ARG A 228 16.29 -7.51 -11.47
CA ARG A 228 17.44 -7.41 -10.56
C ARG A 228 17.09 -7.90 -9.14
N LYS A 229 18.12 -8.12 -8.33
CA LYS A 229 18.01 -8.20 -6.87
C LYS A 229 18.65 -6.94 -6.28
N ALA A 230 17.89 -6.16 -5.52
CA ALA A 230 18.36 -4.93 -4.90
C ALA A 230 18.70 -5.19 -3.42
N PRO A 231 19.82 -4.67 -2.90
CA PRO A 231 20.11 -4.76 -1.48
C PRO A 231 19.06 -3.98 -0.68
N ALA A 232 18.64 -4.51 0.46
CA ALA A 232 17.62 -3.90 1.33
C ALA A 232 18.09 -3.71 2.79
N GLY A 233 19.39 -3.87 3.03
CA GLY A 233 19.93 -3.95 4.39
C GLY A 233 19.67 -5.34 5.00
N ASP A 234 19.29 -5.37 6.28
CA ASP A 234 19.01 -6.62 7.00
C ASP A 234 17.82 -7.39 6.40
N PRO A 235 17.67 -8.69 6.73
CA PRO A 235 16.51 -9.47 6.31
C PRO A 235 15.20 -8.79 6.71
N PHE A 236 14.21 -8.88 5.82
CA PHE A 236 12.87 -8.32 6.00
C PHE A 236 11.85 -9.30 5.42
N ASP A 237 10.61 -9.22 5.89
CA ASP A 237 9.51 -10.08 5.46
C ASP A 237 8.43 -9.29 4.74
N PHE A 238 8.33 -7.99 5.00
CA PHE A 238 7.31 -7.12 4.42
C PHE A 238 7.94 -5.90 3.77
N ILE A 239 7.31 -5.46 2.68
CA ILE A 239 7.76 -4.38 1.84
C ILE A 239 6.58 -3.55 1.36
N ASP A 240 6.73 -2.22 1.32
CA ASP A 240 5.93 -1.40 0.42
C ASP A 240 6.78 -0.29 -0.23
N LEU A 241 6.24 0.36 -1.25
CA LEU A 241 6.86 1.44 -2.01
C LEU A 241 5.90 2.61 -2.13
N GLY A 242 6.43 3.82 -2.01
CA GLY A 242 5.68 4.99 -2.45
C GLY A 242 6.53 6.24 -2.52
N GLN A 243 6.03 7.20 -3.29
CA GLN A 243 6.63 8.51 -3.38
C GLN A 243 6.42 9.24 -2.05
N ARG A 244 7.51 9.69 -1.44
CA ARG A 244 7.40 10.52 -0.24
C ARG A 244 6.88 11.90 -0.64
N SER A 245 5.63 12.21 -0.32
CA SER A 245 5.07 13.52 -0.62
C SER A 245 5.71 14.59 0.26
N PHE A 246 6.29 15.62 -0.35
CA PHE A 246 6.61 16.85 0.37
C PHE A 246 5.35 17.70 0.44
N VAL A 247 4.69 17.75 1.59
CA VAL A 247 3.70 18.81 1.83
C VAL A 247 4.48 20.12 1.98
N ARG A 248 4.53 20.91 0.91
CA ARG A 248 4.92 22.32 1.03
C ARG A 248 3.73 23.07 1.62
N VAL A 249 3.78 23.36 2.90
CA VAL A 249 2.94 24.38 3.51
C VAL A 249 3.52 25.73 3.07
N PHE A 250 2.77 26.49 2.27
CA PHE A 250 3.06 27.90 1.98
C PHE A 250 2.27 28.78 2.94
#